data_AF-A0AAP8HUG5-F1
#
_entry.id   AF-A0AAP8HUG5-F1
#
_cell.length_a   1.000
_cell.length_b   1.000
_cell.length_c   1.000
_cell.angle_alpha   90.00
_cell.angle_beta   90.00
_cell.angle_gamma   90.00
#
_symmetry.space_group_name_H-M   'P 1'
#
loop_
_entity.id
_entity.type
_entity.pdbx_description
1 polymer ?
#
loop_
_entity_poly.entity_id
_entity_poly.type
_entity_poly.pdbx_seq_one_letter_code
_entity_poly.pdbx_strand_id
1 'polypeptide(L)'
;IGDAVLTQLDLVIFAVAVGVMLLLYGMFTYTRVGKAMRAVGMNPKAARLVGVNLTRIRMMVWALSGLISAVAALLITPKILITPDIGHIAILAYAAAIVGGITSLPGAVVGGFVIGVAENLVGLFISTNAIVVAPFVAIMVVLLL
;
A
#
# COMPACT_ATOMS: atom_id res chain seq x y z
N ILE A 1 27.08 14.02 6.45
CA ILE A 1 26.57 12.88 7.25
C ILE A 1 26.41 13.42 8.66
N GLY A 2 25.23 13.91 9.04
CA GLY A 2 25.08 14.62 10.32
C GLY A 2 23.70 15.23 10.58
N ASP A 3 23.01 15.75 9.57
CA ASP A 3 21.67 16.34 9.73
C ASP A 3 20.60 15.52 9.01
N ALA A 4 20.51 14.23 9.35
CA ALA A 4 19.23 13.55 9.17
C ALA A 4 18.28 14.14 10.22
N VAL A 5 17.70 15.31 9.92
CA VAL A 5 16.64 15.91 10.71
C VAL A 5 15.43 15.00 10.51
N LEU A 6 15.41 13.87 11.23
CA LEU A 6 14.22 13.07 11.44
C LEU A 6 13.21 14.02 12.07
N THR A 7 12.37 14.59 11.21
CA THR A 7 11.36 15.51 11.66
C THR A 7 10.39 14.68 12.49
N GLN A 8 9.87 15.23 13.60
CA GLN A 8 8.86 14.54 14.42
C GLN A 8 7.74 13.92 13.57
N LEU A 9 7.45 14.56 12.44
CA LEU A 9 6.50 14.13 11.41
C LEU A 9 6.88 12.78 10.75
N ASP A 10 8.15 12.55 10.39
CA ASP A 10 8.59 11.26 9.80
C ASP A 10 8.43 10.10 10.78
N LEU A 11 8.75 10.34 12.05
CA LEU A 11 8.59 9.34 13.10
C LEU A 11 7.12 8.98 13.31
N VAL A 12 6.24 10.00 13.28
CA VAL A 12 4.79 9.81 13.37
C VAL A 12 4.25 9.05 12.15
N ILE A 13 4.69 9.39 10.93
CA ILE A 13 4.29 8.69 9.71
C ILE A 13 4.64 7.22 9.81
N PHE A 14 5.89 6.92 10.19
CA PHE A 14 6.36 5.55 10.34
C PHE A 14 5.59 4.79 11.41
N ALA A 15 5.39 5.39 12.59
CA ALA A 15 4.65 4.77 13.69
C ALA A 15 3.19 4.46 13.31
N VAL A 16 2.51 5.38 12.63
CA VAL A 16 1.13 5.17 12.15
C VAL A 16 1.10 4.12 11.04
N ALA A 17 2.02 4.15 10.08
CA ALA A 17 2.08 3.15 9.01
C ALA A 17 2.26 1.73 9.56
N VAL A 18 3.20 1.55 10.51
CA VAL A 18 3.40 0.27 11.21
C VAL A 18 2.17 -0.10 12.04
N GLY A 19 1.56 0.86 12.74
CA GLY A 19 0.34 0.63 13.53
C GLY A 19 -0.83 0.14 12.67
N VAL A 20 -1.08 0.79 11.52
CA VAL A 20 -2.12 0.40 10.56
C VAL A 20 -1.80 -0.98 9.97
N MET A 21 -0.54 -1.24 9.61
CA MET A 21 -0.12 -2.56 9.13
C MET A 21 -0.43 -3.66 10.15
N LEU A 22 -0.04 -3.48 11.42
CA LEU A 22 -0.28 -4.46 12.48
C LEU A 22 -1.76 -4.66 12.75
N LEU A 23 -2.54 -3.56 12.77
CA LEU A 23 -3.99 -3.62 12.98
C LEU A 23 -4.67 -4.41 11.87
N LEU A 24 -4.34 -4.10 10.61
CA LEU A 24 -4.90 -4.81 9.47
C LEU A 24 -4.44 -6.26 9.43
N TYR A 25 -3.16 -6.54 9.70
CA TYR A 25 -2.64 -7.90 9.79
C TYR A 25 -3.37 -8.72 10.86
N GLY A 26 -3.57 -8.14 12.04
CA GLY A 26 -4.33 -8.76 13.12
C GLY A 26 -5.79 -8.97 12.74
N MET A 27 -6.40 -8.00 12.08
CA MET A 27 -7.77 -8.13 11.58
C MET A 27 -7.90 -9.27 10.56
N PHE A 28 -7.02 -9.35 9.57
CA PHE A 28 -7.06 -10.40 8.55
C PHE A 28 -6.76 -11.80 9.12
N THR A 29 -5.93 -11.90 10.16
CA THR A 29 -5.47 -13.18 10.70
C THR A 29 -6.40 -13.72 11.80
N TYR A 30 -6.81 -12.88 12.74
CA TYR A 30 -7.53 -13.31 13.94
C TYR A 30 -9.05 -13.13 13.85
N THR A 31 -9.57 -12.21 13.02
CA THR A 31 -11.01 -11.92 13.01
C THR A 31 -11.79 -12.77 12.01
N ARG A 32 -13.06 -13.04 12.34
CA ARG A 32 -14.00 -13.74 11.45
C ARG A 32 -14.25 -12.96 10.14
N VAL A 33 -14.24 -11.63 10.22
CA VAL A 33 -14.41 -10.74 9.07
C VAL A 33 -13.23 -10.90 8.10
N GLY A 34 -11.99 -10.91 8.61
CA GLY A 34 -10.79 -11.13 7.80
C GLY A 34 -10.79 -12.47 7.07
N LYS A 35 -11.18 -13.55 7.75
CA LYS A 35 -11.32 -14.89 7.13
C LYS A 35 -12.40 -14.91 6.05
N ALA A 36 -13.54 -14.26 6.31
CA ALA A 36 -14.62 -14.15 5.32
C ALA A 36 -14.19 -13.34 4.08
N MET A 37 -13.44 -12.25 4.26
CA MET A 37 -12.86 -11.48 3.14
C MET A 37 -11.95 -12.34 2.26
N ARG A 38 -11.06 -13.16 2.87
CA ARG A 38 -10.20 -14.09 2.12
C ARG A 38 -11.01 -15.15 1.36
N ALA A 39 -12.05 -15.72 1.99
CA ALA A 39 -12.91 -16.70 1.33
C ALA A 39 -13.65 -16.12 0.12
N VAL A 40 -14.16 -14.88 0.24
CA VAL A 40 -14.80 -14.17 -0.87
C VAL A 40 -13.79 -13.85 -2.00
N GLY A 41 -12.55 -13.51 -1.66
CA GLY A 41 -11.48 -13.26 -2.64
C GLY A 41 -11.10 -14.49 -3.46
N MET A 42 -11.11 -15.68 -2.84
CA MET A 42 -10.79 -16.95 -3.53
C MET A 42 -11.94 -17.44 -4.41
N ASN A 43 -13.17 -17.51 -3.88
CA ASN A 43 -14.33 -17.92 -4.66
C ASN A 43 -15.63 -17.30 -4.10
N PRO A 44 -16.11 -16.20 -4.69
CA PRO A 44 -17.34 -15.54 -4.24
C PRO A 44 -18.58 -16.45 -4.31
N LYS A 45 -18.65 -17.35 -5.31
CA LYS A 45 -19.80 -18.26 -5.47
C LYS A 45 -19.84 -19.28 -4.34
N ALA A 46 -18.70 -19.89 -4.00
CA ALA A 46 -18.60 -20.84 -2.90
C ALA A 46 -18.84 -20.17 -1.54
N ALA A 47 -18.31 -18.95 -1.33
CA ALA A 47 -18.54 -18.18 -0.10
C ALA A 47 -20.04 -17.93 0.15
N ARG A 48 -20.82 -17.69 -0.91
CA ARG A 48 -22.27 -17.50 -0.81
C ARG A 48 -23.00 -18.78 -0.37
N LEU A 49 -22.54 -19.95 -0.80
CA LEU A 49 -23.13 -21.24 -0.45
C LEU A 49 -22.97 -21.58 1.03
N VAL A 50 -21.88 -21.13 1.66
CA VAL A 50 -21.65 -21.30 3.11
C VAL A 50 -22.25 -20.16 3.96
N GLY A 51 -23.16 -19.35 3.37
CA GLY A 51 -23.91 -18.32 4.09
C GLY A 51 -23.20 -16.98 4.28
N VAL A 52 -22.06 -16.73 3.64
CA VAL A 52 -21.39 -15.42 3.70
C VAL A 52 -22.16 -14.39 2.88
N ASN A 53 -22.51 -13.27 3.50
CA ASN A 53 -23.14 -12.14 2.80
C ASN A 53 -22.09 -11.35 2.00
N LEU A 54 -21.99 -11.63 0.70
CA LEU A 54 -21.06 -10.95 -0.22
C LEU A 54 -21.22 -9.43 -0.22
N THR A 55 -22.46 -8.93 -0.16
CA THR A 55 -22.74 -7.48 -0.18
C THR A 55 -22.14 -6.80 1.03
N ARG A 56 -22.35 -7.37 2.24
CA ARG A 56 -21.75 -6.84 3.47
C ARG A 56 -20.22 -6.86 3.42
N ILE A 57 -19.63 -7.96 2.96
CA ILE A 57 -18.16 -8.07 2.85
C ILE A 57 -17.60 -7.06 1.86
N ARG A 58 -18.22 -6.90 0.69
CA ARG A 58 -17.78 -5.91 -0.32
C ARG A 58 -17.86 -4.48 0.20
N MET A 59 -18.96 -4.13 0.87
CA MET A 59 -19.10 -2.80 1.50
C MET A 59 -18.03 -2.56 2.57
N MET A 60 -17.74 -3.58 3.40
CA MET A 60 -16.67 -3.49 4.41
C MET A 60 -15.29 -3.29 3.77
N VAL A 61 -14.98 -4.01 2.68
CA VAL A 61 -13.71 -3.84 1.95
C VAL A 61 -13.61 -2.42 1.40
N TRP A 62 -14.66 -1.92 0.73
CA TRP A 62 -14.67 -0.55 0.20
C TRP A 62 -14.52 0.51 1.30
N ALA A 63 -15.25 0.36 2.41
CA ALA A 63 -15.15 1.29 3.55
C ALA A 63 -13.74 1.27 4.17
N LEU A 64 -13.15 0.08 4.32
CA LEU A 64 -11.81 -0.08 4.86
C LEU A 64 -10.75 0.52 3.94
N SER A 65 -10.82 0.27 2.62
CA SER A 65 -9.92 0.88 1.65
C SER A 65 -9.99 2.41 1.70
N GLY A 66 -11.20 2.98 1.75
CA GLY A 66 -11.39 4.42 1.90
C GLY A 66 -10.78 4.98 3.18
N LEU A 67 -10.95 4.28 4.31
CA LEU A 67 -10.38 4.69 5.59
C LEU A 67 -8.85 4.67 5.57
N ILE A 68 -8.24 3.60 5.06
CA ILE A 68 -6.77 3.48 4.96
C ILE A 68 -6.22 4.56 4.03
N SER A 69 -6.86 4.79 2.89
CA SER A 69 -6.46 5.82 1.92
C SER A 69 -6.58 7.22 2.51
N ALA A 70 -7.63 7.51 3.29
CA ALA A 70 -7.78 8.80 3.97
C ALA A 70 -6.67 9.03 4.99
N VAL A 71 -6.34 8.02 5.80
CA VAL A 71 -5.22 8.09 6.75
C VAL A 71 -3.90 8.33 6.01
N ALA A 72 -3.61 7.56 4.97
CA ALA A 72 -2.39 7.71 4.17
C ALA A 72 -2.29 9.12 3.53
N ALA A 73 -3.40 9.63 2.99
CA ALA A 73 -3.46 10.97 2.41
C ALA A 73 -3.16 12.05 3.45
N LEU A 74 -3.80 12.01 4.62
CA LEU A 74 -3.57 12.98 5.71
C LEU A 74 -2.10 13.00 6.17
N LEU A 75 -1.45 11.84 6.15
CA LEU A 75 -0.05 11.72 6.53
C LEU A 75 0.91 12.27 5.48
N ILE A 76 0.61 12.09 4.19
CA ILE A 76 1.50 12.51 3.10
C ILE A 76 1.31 13.99 2.71
N THR A 77 0.09 14.54 2.84
CA THR A 77 -0.23 15.93 2.47
C THR A 77 0.75 16.99 3.00
N PRO A 78 1.17 17.00 4.29
CA PRO A 78 2.10 18.03 4.78
C PRO A 78 3.52 17.89 4.20
N LYS A 79 3.86 16.75 3.60
CA LYS A 79 5.18 16.46 3.03
C LYS A 79 5.29 16.80 1.55
N ILE A 80 4.16 16.83 0.84
CA ILE A 80 4.12 17.03 -0.61
C ILE A 80 3.39 18.31 -0.97
N LEU A 81 3.92 19.05 -1.95
CA LEU A 81 3.21 20.18 -2.52
C LEU A 81 2.16 19.65 -3.52
N ILE A 82 0.89 19.90 -3.24
CA ILE A 82 -0.22 19.46 -4.10
C ILE A 82 -0.09 20.17 -5.45
N THR A 83 0.32 19.41 -6.45
CA THR A 83 0.56 19.83 -7.83
C THR A 83 -0.21 18.85 -8.74
N PRO A 84 -0.67 19.20 -9.95
CA PRO A 84 -1.39 18.26 -10.82
C PRO A 84 -0.62 16.96 -11.14
N ASP A 85 0.70 16.96 -10.98
CA ASP A 85 1.58 15.81 -11.23
C ASP A 85 1.55 14.72 -10.13
N ILE A 86 0.93 14.97 -8.96
CA ILE A 86 0.90 14.01 -7.83
C ILE A 86 0.22 12.66 -8.15
N GLY A 87 -0.45 12.55 -9.29
CA GLY A 87 -1.08 11.31 -9.74
C GLY A 87 -0.10 10.14 -9.90
N HIS A 88 1.20 10.41 -10.09
CA HIS A 88 2.22 9.35 -10.19
C HIS A 88 2.34 8.51 -8.91
N ILE A 89 1.95 9.06 -7.75
CA ILE A 89 2.04 8.37 -6.45
C ILE A 89 1.14 7.13 -6.44
N ALA A 90 0.00 7.17 -7.13
CA ALA A 90 -0.88 6.01 -7.25
C ALA A 90 -0.21 4.85 -8.00
N ILE A 91 0.58 5.16 -9.04
CA ILE A 91 1.31 4.16 -9.84
C ILE A 91 2.45 3.56 -9.00
N LEU A 92 3.16 4.38 -8.23
CA LEU A 92 4.19 3.91 -7.28
C LEU A 92 3.60 2.99 -6.21
N ALA A 93 2.47 3.37 -5.60
CA ALA A 93 1.77 2.55 -4.62
C ALA A 93 1.31 1.22 -5.22
N TYR A 94 0.87 1.22 -6.48
CA TYR A 94 0.48 0.01 -7.20
C TYR A 94 1.70 -0.89 -7.49
N ALA A 95 2.81 -0.31 -7.93
CA ALA A 95 4.07 -1.04 -8.13
C ALA A 95 4.58 -1.68 -6.84
N ALA A 96 4.56 -0.93 -5.72
CA ALA A 96 4.88 -1.44 -4.40
C ALA A 96 4.02 -2.65 -3.99
N ALA A 97 2.70 -2.57 -4.23
CA ALA A 97 1.79 -3.65 -3.94
C ALA A 97 2.03 -4.90 -4.80
N ILE A 98 2.42 -4.73 -6.06
CA ILE A 98 2.77 -5.84 -6.97
C ILE A 98 4.08 -6.51 -6.53
N VAL A 99 5.14 -5.71 -6.33
CA VAL A 99 6.46 -6.20 -5.89
C VAL A 99 6.36 -6.91 -4.55
N GLY A 100 5.58 -6.36 -3.62
CA GLY A 100 5.33 -6.97 -2.31
C GLY A 100 4.36 -8.15 -2.32
N GLY A 101 3.65 -8.37 -3.43
CA GLY A 101 2.60 -9.37 -3.57
C GLY A 101 1.23 -8.88 -3.10
N ILE A 102 0.25 -8.88 -4.02
CA ILE A 102 -1.12 -8.39 -3.82
C ILE A 102 -1.87 -9.19 -2.72
N THR A 103 -1.47 -10.43 -2.48
CA THR A 103 -2.12 -11.34 -1.52
C THR A 103 -1.58 -11.24 -0.10
N SER A 104 -0.41 -10.63 0.11
CA SER A 104 0.28 -10.57 1.40
C SER A 104 0.38 -9.13 1.89
N LEU A 105 -0.36 -8.80 2.96
CA LEU A 105 -0.31 -7.47 3.54
C LEU A 105 1.10 -7.08 4.05
N PRO A 106 1.84 -7.97 4.77
CA PRO A 106 3.21 -7.65 5.17
C PRO A 106 4.16 -7.51 3.98
N GLY A 107 3.95 -8.33 2.94
CA GLY A 107 4.72 -8.26 1.70
C GLY A 107 4.55 -6.92 1.00
N ALA A 108 3.31 -6.42 0.88
CA ALA A 108 3.01 -5.11 0.29
C ALA A 108 3.73 -3.95 1.00
N VAL A 109 3.88 -4.00 2.33
CA VAL A 109 4.61 -2.97 3.08
C VAL A 109 6.11 -3.02 2.79
N VAL A 110 6.70 -4.22 2.76
CA VAL A 110 8.11 -4.40 2.39
C VAL A 110 8.34 -3.94 0.95
N GLY A 111 7.43 -4.28 0.02
CA GLY A 111 7.45 -3.81 -1.37
C GLY A 111 7.38 -2.28 -1.46
N GLY A 112 6.58 -1.64 -0.62
CA GLY A 112 6.53 -0.18 -0.47
C GLY A 112 7.87 0.44 -0.06
N PHE A 113 8.53 -0.12 0.95
CA PHE A 113 9.86 0.34 1.36
C PHE A 113 10.90 0.13 0.26
N VAL A 114 10.90 -1.03 -0.40
CA VAL A 114 11.83 -1.33 -1.50
C VAL A 114 11.64 -0.34 -2.65
N ILE A 115 10.40 -0.13 -3.09
CA ILE A 115 10.09 0.82 -4.17
C ILE A 115 10.44 2.25 -3.76
N GLY A 116 10.09 2.68 -2.54
CA GLY A 116 10.41 4.04 -2.09
C GLY A 116 11.92 4.31 -2.00
N VAL A 117 12.72 3.33 -1.56
CA VAL A 117 14.19 3.44 -1.57
C VAL A 117 14.72 3.44 -3.00
N ALA A 118 14.21 2.56 -3.86
CA ALA A 118 14.63 2.50 -5.25
C ALA A 118 14.31 3.82 -6.00
N GLU A 119 13.14 4.39 -5.76
CA GLU A 119 12.71 5.68 -6.30
C GLU A 119 13.67 6.80 -5.88
N ASN A 120 14.00 6.85 -4.58
CA ASN A 120 14.93 7.84 -4.05
C ASN A 120 16.33 7.73 -4.69
N LEU A 121 16.83 6.50 -4.88
CA LEU A 121 18.10 6.23 -5.55
C LEU A 121 18.06 6.62 -7.04
N VAL A 122 16.98 6.29 -7.77
CA VAL A 122 16.82 6.66 -9.19
C VAL A 122 16.79 8.18 -9.36
N GLY A 123 16.09 8.88 -8.47
CA GLY A 123 16.07 10.34 -8.44
C GLY A 123 17.46 10.96 -8.20
N LEU A 124 18.29 10.32 -7.37
CA LEU A 124 19.63 10.81 -7.04
C LEU A 124 20.68 10.52 -8.13
N PHE A 125 20.63 9.35 -8.76
CA PHE A 125 21.69 8.88 -9.68
C PHE A 125 21.41 9.12 -11.17
N ILE A 126 20.14 9.18 -11.61
CA ILE A 126 19.79 9.27 -13.03
C ILE A 126 19.22 10.65 -13.37
N SER A 127 18.01 10.94 -12.91
CA SER A 127 17.33 12.24 -13.06
C SER A 127 15.95 12.19 -12.44
N THR A 128 15.40 13.34 -12.05
CA THR A 128 14.02 13.47 -11.54
C THR A 128 12.97 12.95 -12.53
N ASN A 129 13.23 13.05 -13.85
CA ASN A 129 12.31 12.53 -14.88
C ASN A 129 12.23 10.99 -14.90
N ALA A 130 13.26 10.30 -14.42
CA ALA A 130 13.30 8.83 -14.39
C ALA A 130 12.47 8.23 -13.23
N ILE A 131 12.11 9.04 -12.22
CA ILE A 131 11.26 8.64 -11.08
C ILE A 131 9.90 8.12 -11.58
N VAL A 132 9.33 8.79 -12.58
CA VAL A 132 8.01 8.41 -13.14
C VAL A 132 8.08 7.07 -13.88
N VAL A 133 9.25 6.69 -14.41
CA VAL A 133 9.46 5.45 -15.18
C VAL A 133 9.77 4.25 -14.28
N ALA A 134 10.42 4.48 -13.13
CA ALA A 134 10.82 3.45 -12.18
C ALA A 134 9.71 2.44 -11.79
N PRO A 135 8.49 2.86 -11.40
CA PRO A 135 7.43 1.91 -11.05
C PRO A 135 6.97 1.05 -12.22
N PHE A 136 6.97 1.56 -13.46
CA PHE A 136 6.62 0.76 -14.64
C PHE A 136 7.65 -0.35 -14.89
N VAL A 137 8.93 -0.04 -14.74
CA VAL A 137 10.01 -1.03 -14.87
C VAL A 137 9.90 -2.07 -13.76
N ALA A 138 9.63 -1.67 -12.52
CA ALA A 138 9.47 -2.59 -11.41
C ALA A 138 8.30 -3.57 -11.64
N ILE A 139 7.15 -3.07 -12.11
CA ILE A 139 6.01 -3.91 -12.48
C ILE A 139 6.38 -4.87 -13.62
N MET A 140 7.07 -4.37 -14.66
CA MET A 140 7.52 -5.19 -15.79
C MET A 140 8.41 -6.35 -15.33
N VAL A 141 9.39 -6.07 -14.46
CA VAL A 141 10.30 -7.09 -13.94
C VAL A 141 9.55 -8.16 -13.14
N VAL A 142 8.61 -7.75 -12.27
CA VAL A 142 7.82 -8.70 -11.48
C VAL A 142 6.92 -9.57 -12.36
N LEU A 143 6.34 -9.01 -13.42
CA LEU A 143 5.47 -9.76 -14.34
C LEU A 143 6.23 -10.72 -15.26
N LEU A 144 7.52 -10.47 -15.50
CA LEU A 144 8.38 -11.36 -16.28
C LEU A 144 8.91 -12.55 -15.46
N LEU A 145 8.83 -12.48 -14.12
CA LEU A 145 9.23 -13.53 -13.18
C LEU A 145 8.05 -14.45 -12.84
#